data_AF-A0A1S8DCX3-F1
#
_entry.id   AF-A0A1S8DCX3-F1
#
_cell.length_a   1.000
_cell.length_b   1.000
_cell.length_c   1.000
_cell.angle_alpha   90.00
_cell.angle_beta   90.00
_cell.angle_gamma   90.00
#
_symmetry.space_group_name_H-M   'P 1'
#
loop_
_entity.id
_entity.type
_entity.pdbx_description
1 polymer ?
#
loop_
_entity_poly.entity_id
_entity_poly.type
_entity_poly.pdbx_seq_one_letter_code
_entity_poly.pdbx_strand_id
1 'polypeptide(L)' 'MHRNKQSLTLGTPGRMLWMRDYWDRYIKDEQDLQQSIRELHNTPVAAGLCERPEQWRWSSAYESR' A
#
# COMPACT_ATOMS: atom_id res chain seq x y z
N MET A 1 0.25 17.67 -15.01
CA MET A 1 0.90 16.42 -14.55
C MET A 1 0.86 15.33 -15.65
N HIS A 2 1.57 15.50 -16.78
CA HIS A 2 1.44 14.63 -17.98
C HIS A 2 2.74 14.02 -18.55
N ARG A 3 3.88 14.05 -17.84
CA ARG A 3 5.14 13.46 -18.33
C ARG A 3 5.70 12.48 -17.30
N ASN A 4 5.65 11.18 -17.61
CA ASN A 4 6.54 10.08 -17.14
C ASN A 4 5.78 8.76 -16.97
N LYS A 5 5.27 8.16 -18.06
CA LYS A 5 4.69 6.80 -18.03
C LYS A 5 5.34 5.81 -19.01
N GLN A 6 6.31 6.23 -19.82
CA GLN A 6 6.72 5.49 -21.02
C GLN A 6 7.94 4.55 -20.84
N SER A 7 8.68 4.60 -19.73
CA SER A 7 9.96 3.89 -19.61
C SER A 7 10.01 2.77 -18.57
N LEU A 8 8.91 2.48 -17.88
CA LEU A 8 8.85 1.37 -16.95
C LEU A 8 8.51 0.13 -17.78
N THR A 9 9.52 -0.68 -18.11
CA THR A 9 9.44 -1.94 -18.89
C THR A 9 8.66 -3.05 -18.17
N LEU A 10 7.61 -2.68 -17.45
CA LEU A 10 6.72 -3.55 -16.70
C LEU A 10 5.65 -4.10 -17.66
N GLY A 11 5.47 -5.43 -17.64
CA GLY A 11 4.39 -6.11 -18.37
C GLY A 11 3.02 -5.81 -17.77
N THR A 12 2.59 -4.55 -17.88
CA THR A 12 1.35 -4.09 -17.27
C THR A 12 0.17 -4.55 -18.13
N PRO A 13 -0.83 -5.25 -17.57
CA PRO A 13 -2.05 -5.55 -18.31
C PRO A 13 -2.84 -4.26 -18.56
N GLY A 14 -2.63 -3.64 -19.73
CA GLY A 14 -3.26 -2.38 -20.14
C GLY A 14 -2.25 -1.26 -20.47
N ARG A 15 -2.72 -0.17 -21.08
CA ARG A 15 -1.88 0.99 -21.48
C ARG A 15 -1.48 1.91 -20.33
N MET A 16 -1.86 1.60 -19.08
CA MET A 16 -1.69 2.48 -17.92
C MET A 16 -1.13 1.71 -16.72
N LEU A 17 -0.05 2.22 -16.13
CA LEU A 17 0.55 1.67 -14.90
C LEU A 17 -0.31 1.92 -13.65
N TRP A 18 -0.91 3.10 -13.58
CA TRP A 18 -1.74 3.52 -12.45
C TRP A 18 -3.20 3.28 -12.77
N MET A 19 -3.95 2.78 -11.78
CA MET A 19 -5.41 2.80 -11.82
C MET A 19 -5.91 4.24 -11.95
N ARG A 20 -7.09 4.41 -12.56
CA ARG A 20 -7.76 5.72 -12.60
C ARG A 20 -8.29 6.02 -11.21
N ASP A 21 -8.06 7.24 -10.74
CA ASP A 21 -8.42 7.73 -9.41
C ASP A 21 -7.62 7.08 -8.27
N TYR A 22 -7.85 7.54 -7.04
CA TYR A 22 -7.23 7.02 -5.82
C TYR A 22 -8.31 6.83 -4.76
N TRP A 23 -7.99 6.05 -3.73
CA TRP A 23 -8.84 5.89 -2.55
C TRP A 23 -8.26 6.70 -1.40
N ASP A 24 -9.04 7.64 -0.85
CA ASP A 24 -8.74 8.34 0.38
C ASP A 24 -9.76 8.01 1.49
N ARG A 25 -9.32 8.15 2.73
CA ARG A 25 -10.17 8.01 3.93
C ARG A 25 -9.92 9.24 4.80
N TYR A 26 -10.99 9.93 5.19
CA TYR A 26 -10.93 10.99 6.18
C TYR A 26 -10.77 10.40 7.58
N ILE A 27 -9.74 10.85 8.31
CA ILE A 27 -9.46 10.44 9.68
C ILE A 27 -10.01 11.50 10.63
N LYS A 28 -11.02 11.12 11.42
CA LYS A 28 -11.79 12.08 12.23
C LYS A 28 -11.19 12.35 13.61
N ASP A 29 -10.52 11.34 14.19
CA ASP A 29 -9.99 11.39 15.55
C ASP A 29 -8.82 10.39 15.73
N GLU A 30 -8.21 10.42 16.90
CA GLU A 30 -7.07 9.56 17.24
C GLU A 30 -7.43 8.06 17.20
N GLN A 31 -8.65 7.68 17.61
CA GLN A 31 -9.05 6.28 17.59
C GLN A 31 -9.13 5.75 16.16
N ASP A 32 -9.68 6.55 15.25
CA ASP A 32 -9.77 6.24 13.82
C ASP A 32 -8.39 6.18 13.16
N LEU A 33 -7.47 7.06 13.57
CA LEU A 33 -6.07 7.01 13.14
C LEU A 33 -5.40 5.69 13.54
N GLN A 34 -5.48 5.32 14.82
CA GLN A 34 -4.88 4.10 15.33
C GLN A 34 -5.46 2.84 14.69
N GLN A 35 -6.78 2.84 14.43
CA GLN A 35 -7.42 1.74 13.71
C GLN A 35 -6.92 1.65 12.26
N SER A 36 -6.84 2.78 11.56
CA SER A 36 -6.37 2.81 10.17
C SER A 36 -4.90 2.38 10.04
N ILE A 37 -4.04 2.74 10.99
CA ILE A 37 -2.64 2.28 11.03
C ILE A 37 -2.58 0.75 11.20
N ARG A 38 -3.36 0.20 12.15
CA ARG A 38 -3.43 -1.27 12.35
C ARG A 38 -3.90 -2.00 11.09
N GLU A 39 -4.90 -1.46 10.39
CA GLU A 39 -5.39 -2.03 9.13
C GLU A 39 -4.33 -1.99 8.02
N LEU A 40 -3.65 -0.85 7.86
CA LEU A 40 -2.56 -0.69 6.91
C LEU A 40 -1.46 -1.74 7.14
N HIS A 41 -1.03 -1.91 8.39
CA HIS A 41 0.01 -2.89 8.75
C HIS A 41 -0.43 -4.34 8.55
N ASN A 42 -1.71 -4.65 8.76
CA ASN A 42 -2.25 -6.00 8.56
C ASN A 42 -2.62 -6.32 7.10
N THR A 43 -2.68 -5.33 6.22
CA THR A 43 -3.04 -5.53 4.80
C THR A 43 -2.21 -6.63 4.10
N PRO A 44 -0.87 -6.69 4.26
CA PRO A 44 -0.06 -7.76 3.68
C PRO A 44 -0.43 -9.16 4.20
N VAL A 45 -0.80 -9.29 5.48
CA VAL A 45 -1.23 -10.56 6.07
C VAL A 45 -2.59 -10.97 5.51
N ALA A 46 -3.55 -10.04 5.46
CA ALA A 46 -4.87 -10.28 4.87
C ALA A 46 -4.79 -10.66 3.37
N ALA A 47 -3.79 -10.15 2.66
CA ALA A 47 -3.49 -10.51 1.28
C ALA A 47 -2.71 -11.83 1.11
N GLY A 48 -2.32 -12.49 2.21
CA GLY A 48 -1.57 -13.74 2.18
C GLY A 48 -0.09 -13.59 1.79
N LEU A 49 0.47 -12.38 1.90
CA LEU A 49 1.84 -12.08 1.47
C LEU A 49 2.90 -12.35 2.56
N CYS A 50 2.48 -12.39 3.83
CA CYS A 50 3.31 -12.77 4.98
C CYS A 50 2.43 -13.32 6.11
N GLU A 51 3.03 -13.99 7.10
CA GLU A 51 2.30 -14.50 8.27
C GLU A 51 2.09 -13.43 9.33
N ARG A 52 2.98 -12.43 9.40
CA ARG A 52 2.95 -11.34 10.37
C ARG A 52 3.29 -10.00 9.74
N PRO A 53 2.73 -8.87 10.22
CA PRO A 53 3.04 -7.54 9.69
C PRO A 53 4.54 -7.22 9.68
N GLU A 54 5.27 -7.65 10.71
CA GLU A 54 6.69 -7.33 10.89
C GLU A 54 7.61 -8.01 9.88
N GLN A 55 7.11 -9.02 9.14
CA GLN A 55 7.87 -9.73 8.11
C GLN A 55 7.83 -9.02 6.75
N TRP A 56 6.91 -8.05 6.55
CA TRP A 56 6.72 -7.41 5.25
C TRP A 56 7.70 -6.25 5.06
N ARG A 57 8.84 -6.50 4.42
CA ARG A 57 9.96 -5.56 4.23
C ARG A 57 9.64 -4.22 3.55
N TRP A 58 8.45 -4.09 2.96
CA TRP A 58 8.00 -2.88 2.26
C TRP A 58 6.94 -2.10 3.07
N SER A 59 6.80 -2.38 4.36
CA SER A 59 5.94 -1.65 5.30
C SER A 59 6.77 -1.03 6.43
N SER A 60 6.25 0.02 7.05
CA SER A 60 6.83 0.60 8.26
C SER A 60 6.73 -0.29 9.50
N ALA A 61 5.92 -1.36 9.45
CA ALA A 61 5.88 -2.38 10.49
C ALA A 61 7.10 -3.32 10.45
N TYR A 62 7.91 -3.28 9.38
CA TYR A 62 9.03 -4.18 9.23
C TYR A 62 10.08 -3.99 10.33
N GLU A 63 10.38 -5.06 11.04
CA GLU A 63 11.49 -5.09 11.98
C GLU A 63 12.74 -5.56 11.23
N SER A 64 13.63 -4.62 10.89
CA SER A 64 14.97 -4.99 10.43
C SER A 64 15.75 -5.56 11.61
N ARG A 65 15.94 -6.89 11.63
CA ARG A 65 16.98 -7.51 12.46
C ARG A 65 18.36 -7.01 12.07
#